data_AF-A0A8J7T5M0-F1
#
_entry.id   AF-A0A8J7T5M0-F1
#
_cell.length_a   1.000
_cell.length_b   1.000
_cell.length_c   1.000
_cell.angle_alpha   90.00
_cell.angle_beta   90.00
_cell.angle_gamma   90.00
#
_symmetry.space_group_name_H-M   'P 1'
#
loop_
_entity.id
_entity.type
_entity.pdbx_description
1 polymer ?
#
loop_
_entity_poly.entity_id
_entity_poly.type
_entity_poly.pdbx_seq_one_letter_code
_entity_poly.pdbx_strand_id
1 'polypeptide(L)' 'GYEPRYQELAQVVTGEFPDAEVSGFVGRTGSFEIEINEQLVFSKLETSGFPYEDDVSIVILGFGIQNAFNIVVDLK' A
#
# COMPACT_ATOMS: atom_id res chain seq x y z
N GLY A 1 10.15 6.61 11.60
CA GLY A 1 9.72 6.79 10.19
C GLY A 1 8.82 5.64 9.80
N TYR A 2 8.11 5.74 8.68
CA TYR A 2 7.20 4.70 8.22
C TYR A 2 7.85 3.72 7.22
N GLU A 3 9.10 3.96 6.86
CA GLU A 3 9.89 3.12 5.94
C GLU A 3 9.89 1.62 6.31
N PRO A 4 10.07 1.18 7.58
CA PRO A 4 10.01 -0.25 7.91
C PRO A 4 8.66 -0.89 7.60
N ARG A 5 7.55 -0.17 7.83
CA ARG A 5 6.19 -0.65 7.55
C ARG A 5 5.91 -0.69 6.06
N TYR A 6 6.44 0.27 5.31
CA TYR A 6 6.41 0.23 3.85
C TYR A 6 7.15 -1.00 3.31
N GLN A 7 8.34 -1.30 3.82
CA GLN A 7 9.13 -2.45 3.37
C GLN A 7 8.43 -3.78 3.66
N GLU A 8 7.83 -3.93 4.85
CA GLU A 8 7.06 -5.12 5.23
C GLU A 8 5.87 -5.32 4.30
N LEU A 9 5.08 -4.27 4.06
CA LEU A 9 3.94 -4.32 3.13
C LEU A 9 4.40 -4.67 1.70
N ALA A 10 5.49 -4.07 1.23
CA ALA A 10 6.03 -4.35 -0.09
C ALA A 10 6.47 -5.82 -0.23
N GLN A 11 7.06 -6.40 0.81
CA GLN A 11 7.46 -7.82 0.81
C GLN A 11 6.25 -8.76 0.76
N VAL A 12 5.22 -8.51 1.55
CA VAL A 12 3.99 -9.32 1.53
C VAL A 12 3.32 -9.23 0.17
N VAL A 13 3.13 -8.01 -0.34
CA VAL A 13 2.44 -7.82 -1.62
C VAL A 13 3.23 -8.43 -2.77
N THR A 14 4.55 -8.24 -2.86
CA THR A 14 5.35 -8.86 -3.92
C THR A 14 5.50 -10.37 -3.76
N GLY A 15 5.34 -10.91 -2.54
CA GLY A 15 5.28 -12.35 -2.28
C GLY A 15 3.99 -13.00 -2.78
N GLU A 16 2.85 -12.35 -2.55
CA GLU A 16 1.53 -12.82 -3.00
C GLU A 16 1.28 -12.50 -4.49
N PHE A 17 1.83 -11.38 -4.97
CA PHE A 17 1.61 -10.82 -6.30
C PHE A 17 2.94 -10.42 -6.95
N PRO A 18 3.64 -11.36 -7.61
CA PRO A 18 4.97 -11.10 -8.17
C PRO A 18 4.99 -10.09 -9.31
N ASP A 19 3.85 -9.86 -9.97
CA ASP A 19 3.69 -8.85 -11.03
C ASP A 19 3.31 -7.46 -10.49
N ALA A 20 3.14 -7.30 -9.17
CA ALA A 20 2.82 -6.01 -8.56
C ALA A 20 4.05 -5.09 -8.53
N GLU A 21 3.86 -3.83 -8.93
CA GLU A 21 4.87 -2.79 -8.77
C GLU A 21 4.57 -2.00 -7.49
N VAL A 22 5.38 -2.17 -6.45
CA VAL A 22 5.22 -1.45 -5.20
C VAL A 22 6.25 -0.33 -5.11
N SER A 23 5.79 0.91 -5.13
CA SER A 23 6.59 2.11 -4.95
C SER A 23 6.20 2.84 -3.67
N GLY A 24 7.14 3.56 -3.07
CA GLY A 24 6.88 4.34 -1.87
C GLY A 24 7.75 5.57 -1.83
N PHE A 25 7.19 6.67 -1.34
CA PHE A 25 7.91 7.92 -1.17
C PHE A 25 7.71 8.49 0.22
N VAL A 26 8.80 9.03 0.79
CA VAL A 26 8.81 9.67 2.09
C VAL A 26 8.60 11.17 1.93
N GLY A 27 7.41 11.65 2.27
CA GLY A 27 7.09 13.06 2.44
C GLY A 27 7.50 13.63 3.80
N ARG A 28 7.01 14.83 4.14
CA ARG A 28 7.48 15.66 5.28
C ARG A 28 6.53 15.72 6.49
N THR A 29 5.28 15.37 6.27
CA THR A 29 4.13 15.30 7.17
C THR A 29 4.06 13.89 7.81
N GLY A 30 3.01 13.58 8.57
CA GLY A 30 2.88 12.32 9.32
C GLY A 30 1.80 11.33 8.81
N SER A 31 1.45 11.34 7.54
CA SER A 31 0.43 10.45 6.96
C SER A 31 1.02 9.12 6.44
N PHE A 32 0.11 8.19 6.17
CA PHE A 32 0.40 6.90 5.56
C PHE A 32 -0.80 6.60 4.65
N GLU A 33 -0.58 6.72 3.35
CA GLU A 33 -1.64 6.55 2.34
C GLU A 33 -1.22 5.45 1.38
N ILE A 34 -2.17 4.61 0.99
CA ILE A 34 -1.98 3.55 -0.01
C ILE A 34 -2.89 3.87 -1.17
N GLU A 35 -2.31 3.92 -2.35
CA GLU A 35 -3.03 4.03 -3.62
C GLU A 35 -2.77 2.78 -4.45
N ILE A 36 -3.81 2.26 -5.10
CA ILE A 36 -3.72 1.15 -6.04
C ILE A 36 -4.24 1.65 -7.37
N ASN A 37 -3.41 1.59 -8.42
CA ASN A 37 -3.75 2.12 -9.74
C ASN A 37 -4.31 3.57 -9.66
N GLU A 38 -3.60 4.44 -8.93
CA GLU A 38 -3.96 5.85 -8.71
C GLU A 38 -5.26 6.09 -7.91
N GLN A 39 -5.86 5.03 -7.35
CA GLN A 39 -7.03 5.13 -6.48
C GLN A 39 -6.61 5.01 -5.02
N LEU A 40 -6.92 6.02 -4.20
CA LEU A 40 -6.74 5.97 -2.76
C LEU A 40 -7.59 4.84 -2.17
N VAL A 41 -6.92 3.83 -1.60
CA VAL A 41 -7.58 2.70 -0.93
C VAL A 41 -7.50 2.77 0.58
N PHE A 42 -6.52 3.52 1.10
CA PHE A 42 -6.34 3.69 2.54
C PHE A 42 -5.71 5.04 2.85
N SER A 43 -6.24 5.75 3.86
CA SER A 43 -5.57 6.88 4.50
C SER A 43 -5.56 6.72 6.02
N LYS A 44 -4.36 6.80 6.61
CA LYS A 44 -4.19 6.82 8.06
C LYS A 44 -4.88 8.00 8.74
N LEU A 45 -4.99 9.14 8.04
CA LEU A 45 -5.63 10.33 8.59
C LEU A 45 -7.14 10.11 8.77
N GLU A 46 -7.77 9.38 7.85
CA GLU A 46 -9.19 9.05 7.90
C GLU A 46 -9.49 7.91 8.88
N THR A 47 -8.64 6.88 8.89
CA THR A 47 -8.84 5.67 9.71
C THR A 47 -8.26 5.78 11.12
N SER A 48 -7.51 6.84 11.42
CA SER A 48 -6.78 7.04 12.69
C SER A 48 -5.79 5.90 13.05
N GLY A 49 -5.36 5.10 12.07
CA GLY A 49 -4.58 3.90 12.29
C GLY A 49 -3.72 3.50 11.10
N PHE A 50 -3.10 2.32 11.18
CA PHE A 50 -2.43 1.70 10.05
C PHE A 50 -3.26 0.51 9.58
N PRO A 51 -3.19 0.16 8.29
CA PRO A 51 -3.86 -1.03 7.81
C PRO A 51 -3.12 -2.27 8.30
N TYR A 52 -3.85 -3.38 8.50
CA TYR A 52 -3.25 -4.68 8.65
C TYR A 52 -2.92 -5.26 7.26
N GLU A 53 -1.91 -6.13 7.19
CA GLU A 53 -1.44 -6.72 5.92
C GLU A 53 -2.56 -7.52 5.21
N ASP A 54 -3.38 -8.23 5.99
CA ASP A 54 -4.56 -8.95 5.49
C ASP A 54 -5.57 -8.00 4.83
N ASP A 55 -5.85 -6.84 5.43
CA ASP A 55 -6.80 -5.88 4.88
C ASP A 55 -6.34 -5.34 3.53
N VAL A 56 -5.04 -5.03 3.41
CA VAL A 56 -4.47 -4.55 2.13
C VAL A 56 -4.54 -5.64 1.07
N SER A 57 -4.23 -6.89 1.44
CA SER A 57 -4.28 -8.04 0.55
C SER A 57 -5.70 -8.31 0.04
N ILE A 58 -6.71 -8.24 0.91
CA ILE A 58 -8.13 -8.37 0.54
C ILE A 58 -8.55 -7.27 -0.44
N VAL A 59 -8.13 -6.03 -0.19
CA VAL A 59 -8.43 -4.92 -1.10
C VAL A 59 -7.80 -5.16 -2.47
N ILE A 60 -6.52 -5.53 -2.52
CA ILE A 60 -5.82 -5.86 -3.78
C ILE A 60 -6.55 -6.97 -4.56
N LEU A 61 -6.97 -8.05 -3.89
CA LEU A 61 -7.74 -9.12 -4.53
C LEU A 61 -9.06 -8.61 -5.14
N GLY A 62 -9.69 -7.61 -4.50
CA GLY A 62 -10.90 -6.95 -4.99
C GLY A 62 -10.70 -6.11 -6.25
N PHE A 63 -9.49 -5.57 -6.49
CA PHE A 63 -9.14 -4.87 -7.74
C PHE A 63 -8.93 -5.81 -8.93
N GLY A 64 -9.01 -7.13 -8.70
CA GLY A 64 -8.99 -8.17 -9.71
C GLY A 64 -7.58 -8.69 -10.02
N ILE A 65 -7.51 -9.93 -10.50
CA ILE A 65 -6.28 -10.64 -10.93
C ILE A 65 -5.78 -10.09 -12.29
N GLN A 66 -5.89 -8.77 -12.49
CA GLN A 66 -5.34 -8.08 -13.65
C GLN A 66 -3.84 -8.00 -13.40
N ASN A 67 -3.08 -8.69 -14.24
CA ASN A 67 -1.62 -8.72 -14.20
C ASN A 67 -1.08 -7.28 -14.26
N ALA A 68 -0.16 -6.98 -13.36
CA ALA A 68 0.44 -5.66 -13.10
C ALA A 68 -0.53 -4.59 -12.55
N PHE A 69 -0.41 -4.32 -11.26
CA PHE A 69 -0.99 -3.15 -10.60
C PHE A 69 0.11 -2.37 -9.88
N ASN A 70 -0.02 -1.05 -9.87
CA ASN A 70 0.91 -0.16 -9.17
C ASN A 70 0.35 0.18 -7.79
N ILE A 71 1.15 -0.08 -6.75
CA ILE A 71 0.88 0.35 -5.39
C ILE A 71 1.81 1.48 -5.06
N VAL A 72 1.23 2.60 -4.67
CA VAL A 72 1.96 3.77 -4.20
C VAL A 72 1.71 3.93 -2.71
N VAL A 73 2.77 3.94 -1.92
CA VAL A 73 2.71 4.25 -0.48
C VAL A 73 3.26 5.65 -0.25
N ASP A 74 2.38 6.58 0.07
CA ASP A 74 2.74 7.95 0.41
C ASP A 74 2.91 8.09 1.92
N LEU A 75 4.15 8.30 2.34
CA LEU A 75 4.52 8.55 3.73
C LEU A 75 4.61 10.05 3.94
N LYS A 76 3.48 10.72 3.73
CA LYS A 76 3.42 12.15 3.45
C LYS A 76 3.60 13.00 4.65
#